data_AF-A0A7C3CES0-F1
#
_entry.id   AF-A0A7C3CES0-F1
#
_cell.length_a   1.000
_cell.length_b   1.000
_cell.length_c   1.000
_cell.angle_alpha   90.00
_cell.angle_beta   90.00
_cell.angle_gamma   90.00
#
_symmetry.space_group_name_H-M   'P 1'
#
loop_
_entity.id
_entity.type
_entity.pdbx_description
1 polymer ?
#
loop_
_entity_poly.entity_id
_entity_poly.type
_entity_poly.pdbx_seq_one_letter_code
_entity_poly.pdbx_strand_id
1 'polypeptide(L)'
;MKEKDNKLIKIEQDIAKRAEFYINSPERAGEALLFAKQLTKFAEKINKKIREKATKIMEEQNIATLEYDIVDPNTGEVKSWEIRKQESFVSKKYRPENVFSALGKKAFNFFNVKKGELEKYLKEKSYQGEIPIETVEEATKNPTEKTYKGRIVIREIK
;
A
#
# COMPACT_ATOMS: atom_id res chain seq x y z
N MET A 1 -13.56 23.79 22.79
CA MET A 1 -12.80 22.68 22.18
C MET A 1 -11.33 22.73 22.58
N LYS A 2 -10.60 23.81 22.29
CA LYS A 2 -9.15 24.00 22.58
C LYS A 2 -8.62 23.55 23.97
N GLU A 3 -9.38 23.70 25.06
CA GLU A 3 -8.92 23.27 26.40
C GLU A 3 -8.95 21.75 26.64
N LYS A 4 -9.87 21.02 26.00
CA LYS A 4 -9.96 19.56 26.16
C LYS A 4 -8.86 18.85 25.38
N ASP A 5 -8.54 19.38 24.20
CA ASP A 5 -7.53 18.81 23.31
C ASP A 5 -6.11 19.03 23.87
N ASN A 6 -5.84 20.21 24.46
CA ASN A 6 -4.59 20.48 25.19
C ASN A 6 -4.40 19.58 26.43
N LYS A 7 -5.50 19.16 27.08
CA LYS A 7 -5.44 18.21 28.21
C LYS A 7 -5.08 16.81 27.74
N LEU A 8 -5.63 16.36 26.61
CA LEU A 8 -5.32 15.05 26.02
C LEU A 8 -3.85 14.91 25.64
N ILE A 9 -3.29 15.92 24.97
CA ILE A 9 -1.86 15.91 24.56
C ILE A 9 -0.94 15.86 25.78
N LYS A 10 -1.28 16.61 26.83
CA LYS A 10 -0.51 16.60 28.08
C LYS A 10 -0.59 15.22 28.77
N ILE A 11 -1.76 14.59 28.75
CA ILE A 11 -1.96 13.23 29.28
C ILE A 11 -1.13 12.22 28.47
N GLU A 12 -1.11 12.31 27.14
CA GLU A 12 -0.31 11.42 26.28
C GLU A 12 1.20 11.54 26.56
N GLN A 13 1.71 12.78 26.67
CA GLN A 13 3.11 13.03 27.01
C GLN A 13 3.47 12.55 28.42
N ASP A 14 2.58 12.74 29.40
CA ASP A 14 2.79 12.27 30.77
C ASP A 14 2.78 10.74 30.84
N ILE A 15 1.92 10.08 30.07
CA ILE A 15 1.88 8.61 29.97
C ILE A 15 3.18 8.08 29.32
N ALA A 16 3.65 8.71 28.24
CA ALA A 16 4.88 8.31 27.57
C ALA A 16 6.10 8.41 28.51
N LYS A 17 6.25 9.54 29.21
CA LYS A 17 7.35 9.74 30.18
C LYS A 17 7.30 8.76 31.35
N ARG A 18 6.10 8.46 31.85
CA ARG A 18 5.92 7.45 32.90
C ARG A 18 6.30 6.06 32.38
N ALA A 19 5.89 5.70 31.16
CA ALA A 19 6.24 4.43 30.56
C ALA A 19 7.75 4.24 30.43
N GLU A 20 8.49 5.27 30.01
CA GLU A 20 9.96 5.24 29.95
C GLU A 20 10.60 5.02 31.32
N PHE A 21 10.11 5.72 32.35
CA PHE A 21 10.61 5.57 33.72
C PHE A 21 10.42 4.14 34.28
N TYR A 22 9.34 3.46 33.91
CA TYR A 22 9.08 2.08 34.35
C TYR A 22 9.88 1.03 33.58
N ILE A 23 10.39 1.37 32.40
CA ILE A 23 11.29 0.55 31.58
C ILE A 23 12.74 0.75 32.06
N ASN A 24 12.99 0.40 33.32
CA ASN A 24 14.28 0.62 33.99
C ASN A 24 15.19 -0.63 34.04
N SER A 25 14.78 -1.74 33.41
CA SER A 25 15.59 -2.95 33.28
C SER A 25 15.47 -3.55 31.87
N PRO A 26 16.48 -4.33 31.42
CA PRO A 26 16.43 -5.03 30.14
C PRO A 26 15.20 -5.94 29.97
N GLU A 27 14.78 -6.61 31.04
CA GLU A 27 13.62 -7.51 31.05
C GLU A 27 12.32 -6.73 30.81
N ARG A 28 12.13 -5.62 31.53
CA ARG A 28 10.97 -4.74 31.36
C ARG A 28 10.95 -4.07 29.99
N ALA A 29 12.12 -3.72 29.46
CA ALA A 29 12.24 -3.21 28.10
C ALA A 29 11.82 -4.26 27.07
N GLY A 30 12.26 -5.52 27.25
CA GLY A 30 11.86 -6.64 26.41
C GLY A 30 10.35 -6.88 26.44
N GLU A 31 9.75 -6.92 27.64
CA GLU A 31 8.29 -7.07 27.81
C GLU A 31 7.51 -5.93 27.16
N ALA A 32 7.94 -4.69 27.34
CA ALA A 32 7.30 -3.52 26.73
C ALA A 32 7.36 -3.56 25.20
N LEU A 33 8.50 -3.95 24.63
CA LEU A 33 8.66 -4.09 23.18
C LEU A 33 7.80 -5.23 22.62
N LEU A 34 7.71 -6.36 23.32
CA LEU A 34 6.84 -7.48 22.94
C LEU A 34 5.38 -7.07 23.00
N PHE A 35 4.97 -6.33 24.02
CA PHE A 35 3.62 -5.79 24.15
C PHE A 35 3.30 -4.81 23.02
N ALA A 36 4.19 -3.86 22.72
CA ALA A 36 4.03 -2.94 21.59
C ALA A 36 3.87 -3.70 20.27
N LYS A 37 4.67 -4.75 20.04
CA LYS A 37 4.55 -5.61 18.86
C LYS A 37 3.21 -6.35 18.80
N GLN A 38 2.68 -6.80 19.93
CA GLN A 38 1.35 -7.41 20.01
C GLN A 38 0.24 -6.39 19.72
N LEU A 39 0.36 -5.17 20.23
CA LEU A 39 -0.57 -4.07 19.93
C LEU A 39 -0.57 -3.73 18.43
N THR A 40 0.59 -3.67 17.79
CA THR A 40 0.67 -3.46 16.33
C THR A 40 -0.07 -4.56 15.58
N LYS A 41 0.17 -5.84 15.92
CA LYS A 41 -0.56 -6.97 15.30
C LYS A 41 -2.06 -6.90 15.54
N PHE A 42 -2.47 -6.47 16.73
CA PHE A 42 -3.89 -6.29 17.06
C PHE A 42 -4.52 -5.15 16.24
N ALA A 43 -3.83 -4.00 16.14
CA ALA A 43 -4.25 -2.88 15.31
C ALA A 43 -4.34 -3.27 13.82
N GLU A 44 -3.39 -4.04 13.29
CA GLU A 44 -3.44 -4.59 11.93
C GLU A 44 -4.67 -5.48 11.72
N LYS A 45 -4.98 -6.35 12.70
CA LYS A 45 -6.16 -7.22 12.64
C LYS A 45 -7.47 -6.41 12.67
N ILE A 46 -7.55 -5.37 13.50
CA ILE A 46 -8.69 -4.44 13.52
C ILE A 46 -8.81 -3.73 12.17
N ASN A 47 -7.72 -3.14 11.67
CA ASN A 47 -7.69 -2.43 10.40
C ASN A 47 -8.18 -3.31 9.25
N LYS A 48 -7.73 -4.58 9.20
CA LYS A 48 -8.23 -5.56 8.21
C LYS A 48 -9.75 -5.74 8.29
N LYS A 49 -10.31 -5.96 9.49
CA LYS A 49 -11.76 -6.11 9.68
C LYS A 49 -12.53 -4.84 9.31
N ILE A 50 -12.02 -3.66 9.68
CA ILE A 50 -12.62 -2.37 9.32
C ILE A 50 -12.65 -2.23 7.80
N ARG A 51 -11.55 -2.52 7.10
CA ARG A 51 -11.49 -2.46 5.63
C ARG A 51 -12.45 -3.43 4.97
N GLU A 52 -12.54 -4.67 5.46
CA GLU A 52 -13.50 -5.65 4.95
C GLU A 52 -14.95 -5.16 5.10
N LYS A 53 -15.30 -4.59 6.26
CA LYS A 53 -16.62 -4.01 6.50
C LYS A 53 -16.87 -2.77 5.64
N ALA A 54 -15.88 -1.88 5.52
CA ALA A 54 -15.96 -0.67 4.69
C ALA A 54 -16.16 -1.03 3.21
N THR A 55 -15.43 -2.04 2.70
CA THR A 55 -15.65 -2.56 1.35
C THR A 55 -17.11 -2.93 1.17
N LYS A 56 -17.67 -3.79 2.04
CA LYS A 56 -19.06 -4.25 1.96
C LYS A 56 -20.07 -3.09 1.91
N ILE A 57 -19.95 -2.14 2.83
CA ILE A 57 -20.83 -0.95 2.88
C ILE A 57 -20.75 -0.16 1.56
N MET A 58 -19.54 0.06 1.04
CA MET A 58 -19.35 0.76 -0.23
C MET A 58 -19.91 -0.02 -1.43
N GLU A 59 -19.87 -1.37 -1.42
CA GLU A 59 -20.52 -2.17 -2.48
C GLU A 59 -22.04 -2.10 -2.38
N GLU A 60 -22.60 -2.24 -1.17
CA GLU A 60 -24.04 -2.17 -0.91
C GLU A 60 -24.63 -0.80 -1.33
N GLN A 61 -23.87 0.27 -1.15
CA GLN A 61 -24.28 1.63 -1.50
C GLN A 61 -23.87 2.05 -2.91
N ASN A 62 -23.16 1.18 -3.66
CA ASN A 62 -22.61 1.48 -4.98
C ASN A 62 -21.74 2.76 -5.01
N ILE A 63 -20.92 2.97 -3.99
CA ILE A 63 -20.02 4.12 -3.86
C ILE A 63 -18.59 3.69 -4.19
N ALA A 64 -17.96 4.35 -5.16
CA ALA A 64 -16.57 4.07 -5.54
C ALA A 64 -15.56 4.87 -4.71
N THR A 65 -15.90 6.09 -4.31
CA THR A 65 -15.01 7.03 -3.64
C THR A 65 -15.77 7.83 -2.58
N LEU A 66 -15.11 8.11 -1.46
CA LEU A 66 -15.55 9.04 -0.42
C LEU A 66 -14.42 10.02 -0.12
N GLU A 67 -14.76 11.28 0.13
CA GLU A 67 -13.81 12.32 0.50
C GLU A 67 -14.14 12.85 1.90
N TYR A 68 -13.10 13.07 2.71
CA TYR A 68 -13.24 13.54 4.09
C TYR A 68 -12.21 14.61 4.41
N ASP A 69 -12.65 15.67 5.06
CA ASP A 69 -11.76 16.68 5.62
C ASP A 69 -11.57 16.43 7.11
N ILE A 70 -10.31 16.34 7.52
CA ILE A 70 -9.92 16.22 8.92
C ILE A 70 -9.18 17.49 9.30
N VAL A 71 -9.72 18.23 10.26
CA VAL A 71 -9.07 19.42 10.81
C VAL A 71 -8.13 18.98 11.92
N ASP A 72 -6.85 19.30 11.78
CA ASP A 72 -5.87 19.13 12.85
C ASP A 72 -6.24 20.09 14.01
N PRO A 73 -6.57 19.57 15.20
CA PRO A 73 -7.00 20.40 16.32
C PRO A 73 -5.89 21.32 16.86
N ASN A 74 -4.62 21.03 16.58
CA ASN A 74 -3.47 21.79 17.06
C ASN A 74 -3.06 22.92 16.13
N THR A 75 -3.01 22.63 14.83
CA THR A 75 -2.56 23.59 13.82
C THR A 75 -3.71 24.31 13.13
N GLY A 76 -4.93 23.78 13.23
CA GLY A 76 -6.08 24.24 12.45
C GLY A 76 -5.99 23.90 10.97
N GLU A 77 -4.96 23.14 10.57
CA GLU A 77 -4.75 22.73 9.18
C GLU A 77 -5.82 21.71 8.77
N VAL A 78 -6.44 21.93 7.61
CA VAL A 78 -7.40 20.99 7.03
C VAL A 78 -6.63 20.02 6.13
N LYS A 79 -6.77 18.72 6.42
CA LYS A 79 -6.23 17.65 5.58
C LYS A 79 -7.37 16.90 4.93
N SER A 80 -7.39 16.90 3.60
CA SER A 80 -8.39 16.18 2.82
C SER A 80 -7.92 14.76 2.52
N TRP A 81 -8.82 13.80 2.64
CA TRP A 81 -8.56 12.38 2.49
C TRP A 81 -9.52 11.74 1.50
N GLU A 82 -8.99 11.02 0.53
CA GLU A 82 -9.73 10.14 -0.37
C GLU A 82 -9.76 8.73 0.19
N ILE A 83 -10.96 8.16 0.32
CA ILE A 83 -11.18 6.74 0.54
C ILE A 83 -11.75 6.16 -0.75
N ARG A 84 -10.93 5.42 -1.49
CA ARG A 84 -11.32 4.83 -2.78
C ARG A 84 -11.40 3.31 -2.69
N LYS A 85 -12.44 2.74 -3.28
CA LYS A 85 -12.53 1.31 -3.58
C LYS A 85 -11.66 1.00 -4.79
N GLN A 86 -10.60 0.22 -4.58
CA GLN A 86 -9.82 -0.36 -5.66
C GLN A 86 -10.48 -1.68 -6.05
N GLU A 87 -10.93 -1.79 -7.29
CA GLU A 87 -11.50 -3.03 -7.82
C GLU A 87 -10.46 -4.15 -7.90
N SER A 88 -10.95 -5.39 -7.92
CA SER A 88 -10.09 -6.53 -8.20
C SER A 88 -9.53 -6.41 -9.60
N PHE A 89 -8.22 -6.61 -9.75
CA PHE A 89 -7.57 -6.61 -11.05
C PHE A 89 -6.69 -7.83 -11.20
N VAL A 90 -6.58 -8.30 -12.44
CA VAL A 90 -5.68 -9.39 -12.81
C VAL A 90 -4.38 -8.77 -13.29
N SER A 91 -3.30 -9.03 -12.56
CA SER A 91 -1.95 -8.69 -13.03
C SER A 91 -1.39 -9.91 -13.74
N LYS A 92 -1.08 -9.77 -15.02
CA LYS A 92 -0.25 -10.77 -15.72
C LYS A 92 1.20 -10.63 -15.21
N LYS A 93 1.96 -11.71 -15.08
CA LYS A 93 3.40 -11.70 -14.82
C LYS A 93 4.06 -12.61 -15.84
N TYR A 94 4.99 -12.07 -16.62
CA TYR A 94 5.67 -12.85 -17.64
C TYR A 94 6.83 -13.63 -17.02
N ARG A 95 7.06 -14.82 -17.57
CA ARG A 95 8.11 -15.72 -17.09
C ARG A 95 9.49 -15.15 -17.48
N PRO A 96 10.48 -15.10 -16.57
CA PRO A 96 11.83 -14.62 -16.86
C PRO A 96 12.46 -15.28 -18.09
N GLU A 97 12.20 -16.57 -18.31
CA GLU A 97 12.71 -17.35 -19.43
C GLU A 97 12.19 -16.82 -20.77
N ASN A 98 10.90 -16.46 -20.84
CA ASN A 98 10.28 -15.93 -22.05
C ASN A 98 10.83 -14.54 -22.39
N VAL A 99 11.01 -13.70 -21.37
CA VAL A 99 11.60 -12.36 -21.53
C VAL A 99 13.06 -12.47 -21.95
N PHE A 100 13.80 -13.45 -21.42
CA PHE A 100 15.19 -13.70 -21.79
C PHE A 100 15.32 -14.26 -23.21
N SER A 101 14.49 -15.23 -23.62
CA SER A 101 14.49 -15.75 -24.99
C SER A 101 14.25 -14.63 -26.02
N ALA A 102 13.33 -13.72 -25.73
CA ALA A 102 13.00 -12.60 -26.61
C ALA A 102 14.07 -11.50 -26.65
N LEU A 103 14.60 -11.07 -25.49
CA LEU A 103 15.47 -9.89 -25.40
C LEU A 103 16.96 -10.21 -25.23
N GLY A 104 17.31 -11.48 -25.02
CA GLY A 104 18.67 -11.93 -24.71
C GLY A 104 19.27 -11.18 -23.53
N LYS A 105 20.52 -10.70 -23.66
CA LYS A 105 21.21 -9.93 -22.60
C LYS A 105 20.50 -8.62 -22.24
N LYS A 106 19.63 -8.07 -23.09
CA LYS A 106 18.86 -6.86 -22.73
C LYS A 106 17.77 -7.15 -21.68
N ALA A 107 17.38 -8.41 -21.48
CA ALA A 107 16.43 -8.83 -20.45
C ALA A 107 16.89 -8.49 -19.02
N PHE A 108 18.20 -8.44 -18.77
CA PHE A 108 18.74 -8.09 -17.45
C PHE A 108 18.33 -6.70 -16.97
N ASN A 109 18.14 -5.76 -17.90
CA ASN A 109 17.62 -4.43 -17.57
C ASN A 109 16.17 -4.46 -17.09
N PHE A 110 15.45 -5.57 -17.27
CA PHE A 110 14.04 -5.70 -16.92
C PHE A 110 13.77 -6.68 -15.76
N PHE A 111 14.79 -7.40 -15.26
CA PHE A 111 14.61 -8.31 -14.11
C PHE A 111 14.33 -7.57 -12.79
N ASN A 112 14.80 -6.33 -12.65
CA ASN A 112 14.57 -5.50 -11.45
C ASN A 112 13.51 -4.40 -11.65
N VAL A 113 12.85 -4.39 -12.81
CA VAL A 113 11.99 -3.28 -13.24
C VAL A 113 10.53 -3.69 -13.11
N LYS A 114 9.65 -2.74 -12.77
CA LYS A 114 8.21 -3.02 -12.65
C LYS A 114 7.67 -3.51 -13.98
N LYS A 115 6.86 -4.57 -13.94
CA LYS A 115 6.29 -5.24 -15.12
C LYS A 115 5.58 -4.31 -16.14
N GLY A 116 5.01 -3.20 -15.69
CA GLY A 116 4.42 -2.19 -16.59
C GLY A 116 5.44 -1.46 -17.46
N GLU A 117 6.68 -1.31 -17.00
CA GLU A 117 7.76 -0.66 -17.76
C GLU A 117 8.31 -1.60 -18.85
N LEU A 118 8.32 -2.92 -18.61
CA LEU A 118 8.63 -3.92 -19.66
C LEU A 118 7.57 -3.91 -20.76
N GLU A 119 6.28 -3.92 -20.42
CA GLU A 119 5.19 -3.86 -21.40
C GLU A 119 5.21 -2.56 -22.20
N LYS A 120 5.49 -1.43 -21.55
CA LYS A 120 5.63 -0.12 -22.20
C LYS A 120 6.81 -0.12 -23.17
N TYR A 121 7.97 -0.62 -22.73
CA TYR A 121 9.17 -0.71 -23.57
C TYR A 121 8.94 -1.59 -24.80
N LEU A 122 8.39 -2.79 -24.64
CA LEU A 122 8.14 -3.71 -25.75
C LEU A 122 7.18 -3.10 -26.78
N LYS A 123 6.11 -2.44 -26.32
CA LYS A 123 5.19 -1.73 -27.22
C LYS A 123 5.88 -0.58 -27.94
N GLU A 124 6.56 0.31 -27.21
CA GLU A 124 7.23 1.47 -27.80
C GLU A 124 8.28 1.06 -28.84
N LYS A 125 9.10 0.06 -28.53
CA LYS A 125 10.15 -0.43 -29.43
C LYS A 125 9.61 -1.17 -30.65
N SER A 126 8.50 -1.90 -30.49
CA SER A 126 7.83 -2.54 -31.61
C SER A 126 7.17 -1.51 -32.53
N TYR A 127 6.52 -0.47 -31.98
CA TYR A 127 5.99 0.65 -32.77
C TYR A 127 7.07 1.44 -33.51
N GLN A 128 8.28 1.52 -32.94
CA GLN A 128 9.46 2.11 -33.59
C GLN A 128 10.11 1.20 -34.64
N GLY A 129 9.66 -0.06 -34.77
CA GLY A 129 10.25 -1.05 -35.67
C GLY A 129 11.62 -1.59 -35.21
N GLU A 130 12.07 -1.25 -34.00
CA GLU A 130 13.36 -1.67 -33.46
C GLU A 130 13.36 -3.13 -33.00
N ILE A 131 12.19 -3.67 -32.66
CA ILE A 131 12.00 -5.09 -32.36
C ILE A 131 10.86 -5.68 -33.19
N PRO A 132 11.04 -6.90 -33.75
CA PRO A 132 9.98 -7.61 -34.44
C PRO A 132 8.78 -7.91 -33.52
N ILE A 133 7.60 -8.07 -34.09
CA ILE A 133 6.40 -8.39 -33.31
C ILE A 133 6.49 -9.80 -32.71
N GLU A 134 7.20 -10.70 -33.37
CA GLU A 134 7.49 -12.07 -32.92
C GLU A 134 8.26 -12.05 -31.59
N THR A 135 9.16 -11.07 -31.41
CA THR A 135 9.89 -10.87 -30.15
C THR A 135 8.97 -10.42 -29.02
N VAL A 136 7.94 -9.62 -29.33
CA VAL A 136 6.92 -9.22 -28.35
C VAL A 136 6.05 -10.43 -27.97
N GLU A 137 5.66 -11.24 -28.94
CA GLU A 137 4.86 -12.45 -28.71
C GLU A 137 5.61 -13.48 -27.86
N GLU A 138 6.90 -13.69 -28.13
CA GLU A 138 7.73 -14.58 -27.32
C GLU A 138 7.91 -14.07 -25.89
N ALA A 139 8.21 -12.77 -25.72
CA ALA A 139 8.37 -12.14 -24.40
C ALA A 139 7.10 -12.20 -23.55
N THR A 140 5.93 -12.15 -24.19
CA THR A 140 4.62 -12.08 -23.52
C THR A 140 3.90 -13.42 -23.45
N LYS A 141 4.51 -14.50 -23.96
CA LYS A 141 3.94 -15.85 -23.97
C LYS A 141 3.64 -16.34 -22.55
N ASN A 142 2.53 -17.08 -22.39
CA ASN A 142 2.15 -17.79 -21.17
C ASN A 142 2.34 -16.99 -19.86
N PRO A 143 1.70 -15.82 -19.71
CA PRO A 143 1.79 -15.05 -18.47
C PRO A 143 1.20 -15.83 -17.29
N THR A 144 1.86 -15.79 -16.15
CA THR A 144 1.27 -16.17 -14.88
C THR A 144 0.29 -15.09 -14.45
N GLU A 145 -0.97 -15.43 -14.33
CA GLU A 145 -1.98 -14.50 -13.83
C GLU A 145 -1.97 -14.47 -12.30
N LYS A 146 -1.90 -13.28 -11.73
CA LYS A 146 -2.07 -13.05 -10.31
C LYS A 146 -3.27 -12.14 -10.10
N THR A 147 -4.33 -12.70 -9.54
CA THR A 147 -5.53 -11.95 -9.18
C THR A 147 -5.29 -11.22 -7.87
N TYR A 148 -5.43 -9.91 -7.90
CA TYR A 148 -5.42 -9.07 -6.71
C TYR A 148 -6.87 -8.80 -6.31
N LYS A 149 -7.21 -9.16 -5.06
CA LYS A 149 -8.53 -8.82 -4.51
C LYS A 149 -8.65 -7.30 -4.39
N GLY A 150 -9.84 -6.79 -4.67
CA GLY A 150 -10.16 -5.39 -4.44
C GLY A 150 -9.96 -5.01 -2.97
N ARG A 151 -9.62 -3.74 -2.73
CA ARG A 151 -9.34 -3.23 -1.39
C ARG A 151 -9.70 -1.76 -1.27
N ILE A 152 -9.98 -1.31 -0.05
CA ILE A 152 -10.04 0.11 0.25
C ILE A 152 -8.62 0.69 0.35
N VAL A 153 -8.41 1.79 -0.38
CA VAL A 153 -7.19 2.59 -0.35
C VAL A 153 -7.55 3.96 0.21
N ILE A 154 -6.75 4.43 1.17
CA ILE A 154 -6.89 5.75 1.79
C ILE A 154 -5.68 6.57 1.35
N ARG A 155 -5.90 7.79 0.86
CA ARG A 155 -4.85 8.71 0.40
C ARG A 155 -5.16 10.13 0.87
N GLU A 156 -4.13 10.88 1.20
CA GLU A 156 -4.24 12.32 1.41
C GLU A 156 -4.30 13.01 0.04
N ILE A 157 -5.24 13.95 -0.12
CA ILE A 157 -5.37 14.80 -1.30
C ILE A 157 -4.90 16.20 -0.91
N LYS A 158 -4.06 16.81 -1.76
CA LYS A 158 -3.58 18.18 -1.59
C LYS A 158 -4.46 19.17 -2.33
#